data_AF-A0A7C8ZJ94-F1
#
_entry.id   AF-A0A7C8ZJ94-F1
#
_cell.length_a   1.000
_cell.length_b   1.000
_cell.length_c   1.000
_cell.angle_alpha   90.00
_cell.angle_beta   90.00
_cell.angle_gamma   90.00
#
_symmetry.space_group_name_H-M   'P 1'
#
loop_
_entity.id
_entity.type
_entity.pdbx_description
1 polymer ?
#
loop_
_entity_poly.entity_id
_entity_poly.type
_entity_poly.pdbx_seq_one_letter_code
_entity_poly.pdbx_strand_id
1 'polypeptide(L)'
;SSPSLACSKPAIMAGMLMHALHYSSDGGAAAALKHVEVPVPDPKADEVLLKVEATSINPFDWKIQKGYLRPFLPRKFPCIPGADLTGEVIKAGSSVKKFKEGDKVIAMLSHAVSV
;
A
#
# COMPACT_ATOMS: atom_id res chain seq x y z
N SER A 1 11.20 21.60 -39.27
CA SER A 1 10.57 21.64 -37.92
C SER A 1 10.04 20.25 -37.60
N SER A 2 10.85 19.42 -36.95
CA SER A 2 10.46 18.06 -36.60
C SER A 2 9.60 18.08 -35.32
N PRO A 3 8.44 17.42 -35.27
CA PRO A 3 7.70 17.27 -34.02
C PRO A 3 8.44 16.25 -33.16
N SER A 4 8.84 16.65 -31.96
CA SER A 4 9.36 15.73 -30.96
C SER A 4 8.24 14.78 -30.55
N LEU A 5 8.44 13.50 -30.83
CA LEU A 5 7.62 12.41 -30.34
C LEU A 5 7.70 12.42 -28.80
N ALA A 6 6.74 13.06 -28.13
CA ALA A 6 6.55 12.88 -26.71
C ALA A 6 6.14 11.42 -26.53
N CYS A 7 7.08 10.60 -26.04
CA CYS A 7 6.80 9.26 -25.57
C CYS A 7 5.87 9.40 -24.36
N SER A 8 4.56 9.41 -24.61
CA SER A 8 3.57 9.30 -23.55
C SER A 8 3.76 7.92 -22.92
N LYS A 9 4.39 7.87 -21.75
CA LYS A 9 4.42 6.65 -20.93
C LYS A 9 2.97 6.16 -20.80
N PRO A 10 2.67 4.88 -21.07
CA PRO A 10 1.31 4.40 -20.99
C PRO A 10 0.83 4.52 -19.54
N ALA A 11 -0.49 4.61 -19.35
CA ALA A 11 -1.14 4.46 -18.06
C ALA A 11 -0.85 3.06 -17.51
N ILE A 12 0.28 2.87 -16.80
CA ILE A 12 0.80 1.52 -16.49
C ILE A 12 -0.06 0.76 -15.45
N MET A 13 -0.91 1.40 -14.65
CA MET A 13 -1.31 0.78 -13.37
C MET A 13 -2.74 0.22 -13.27
N ALA A 14 -3.66 0.56 -14.17
CA ALA A 14 -5.03 0.03 -14.10
C ALA A 14 -5.05 -1.44 -14.55
N GLY A 15 -5.17 -2.36 -13.59
CA GLY A 15 -5.25 -3.81 -13.84
C GLY A 15 -3.97 -4.60 -13.56
N MET A 16 -2.89 -3.97 -13.09
CA MET A 16 -1.74 -4.70 -12.56
C MET A 16 -2.08 -5.29 -11.19
N LEU A 17 -1.67 -6.53 -10.96
CA LEU A 17 -1.75 -7.20 -9.65
C LEU A 17 -0.44 -7.02 -8.88
N MET A 18 -0.53 -7.04 -7.56
CA MET A 18 0.58 -7.15 -6.62
C MET A 18 0.36 -8.29 -5.65
N HIS A 19 1.45 -8.88 -5.19
CA HIS A 19 1.42 -9.85 -4.11
C HIS A 19 1.21 -9.16 -2.75
N ALA A 20 0.39 -9.77 -1.90
CA ALA A 20 0.12 -9.31 -0.55
C ALA A 20 -0.10 -10.48 0.43
N LEU A 21 0.11 -10.20 1.72
CA LEU A 21 -0.38 -11.06 2.79
C LEU A 21 -1.61 -10.40 3.42
N HIS A 22 -2.70 -11.14 3.55
CA HIS A 22 -3.92 -10.63 4.19
C HIS A 22 -4.53 -11.64 5.17
N TYR A 23 -5.35 -11.17 6.10
CA TYR A 23 -6.19 -12.00 6.99
C TYR A 23 -7.65 -11.54 6.92
N SER A 24 -8.60 -12.46 7.14
CA SER A 24 -10.04 -12.22 6.93
C SER A 24 -10.88 -12.23 8.21
N SER A 25 -10.27 -12.48 9.36
CA SER A 25 -10.93 -12.48 10.68
C SER A 25 -9.90 -12.19 11.77
N ASP A 26 -10.36 -11.84 12.97
CA ASP A 26 -9.45 -11.77 14.12
C ASP A 26 -8.93 -13.17 14.50
N GLY A 27 -7.80 -13.20 15.21
CA GLY A 27 -7.16 -14.40 15.69
C GLY A 27 -6.40 -15.15 14.59
N GLY A 28 -6.14 -16.44 14.83
CA GLY A 28 -5.46 -17.33 13.88
C GLY A 28 -3.96 -17.11 13.69
N ALA A 29 -3.41 -15.99 14.18
CA ALA A 29 -1.98 -15.69 14.15
C ALA A 29 -1.40 -15.86 12.72
N ALA A 30 -0.16 -16.33 12.59
CA ALA A 30 0.47 -16.55 11.30
C ALA A 30 -0.31 -17.51 10.38
N ALA A 31 -1.03 -18.49 10.94
CA ALA A 31 -1.79 -19.47 10.16
C ALA A 31 -3.01 -18.87 9.43
N ALA A 32 -3.49 -17.70 9.86
CA ALA A 32 -4.56 -16.97 9.18
C ALA A 32 -4.09 -16.03 8.07
N LEU A 33 -2.77 -15.80 7.93
CA LEU A 33 -2.22 -15.01 6.83
C LEU A 33 -2.22 -15.82 5.54
N LYS A 34 -2.82 -15.26 4.49
CA LYS A 34 -2.83 -15.85 3.15
C LYS A 34 -2.05 -14.99 2.18
N HIS A 35 -1.22 -15.63 1.35
CA HIS A 35 -0.57 -15.00 0.22
C HIS A 35 -1.55 -14.90 -0.94
N VAL A 36 -1.76 -13.70 -1.46
CA VAL A 36 -2.75 -13.39 -2.50
C VAL A 36 -2.19 -12.43 -3.53
N GLU A 37 -2.82 -12.40 -4.70
CA GLU A 37 -2.67 -11.32 -5.67
C GLU A 37 -3.89 -10.38 -5.55
N VAL A 38 -3.62 -9.08 -5.50
CA VAL A 38 -4.65 -8.02 -5.42
C VAL A 38 -4.32 -6.90 -6.40
N PRO A 39 -5.30 -6.10 -6.87
CA PRO A 39 -5.01 -4.95 -7.70
C PRO A 39 -4.05 -3.98 -7.01
N VAL A 40 -3.11 -3.41 -7.77
CA VAL A 40 -2.30 -2.29 -7.29
C VAL A 40 -3.22 -1.09 -7.05
N PRO A 41 -3.17 -0.44 -5.87
CA PRO A 41 -4.04 0.70 -5.59
C PRO A 41 -3.64 1.92 -6.41
N ASP A 42 -4.64 2.70 -6.83
CA ASP A 42 -4.41 4.04 -7.36
C ASP A 42 -4.35 5.06 -6.21
N PRO A 43 -3.30 5.90 -6.14
CA PRO A 43 -3.20 6.91 -5.10
C PRO A 43 -4.26 8.01 -5.31
N LYS A 44 -4.85 8.49 -4.21
CA LYS A 44 -5.68 9.71 -4.24
C LYS A 44 -4.84 10.94 -4.57
N ALA A 45 -5.51 12.08 -4.78
CA ALA A 45 -4.88 13.34 -5.16
C ALA A 45 -3.73 13.77 -4.21
N ASP A 46 -3.83 13.47 -2.93
CA ASP A 46 -2.85 13.82 -1.88
C ASP A 46 -1.96 12.66 -1.44
N GLU A 47 -2.09 11.48 -2.06
CA GLU A 47 -1.32 10.28 -1.74
C GLU A 47 -0.20 10.03 -2.76
N VAL A 48 0.78 9.21 -2.38
CA VAL A 48 1.78 8.64 -3.28
C VAL A 48 1.65 7.12 -3.29
N LEU A 49 1.87 6.51 -4.45
CA LEU A 49 2.00 5.07 -4.59
C LEU A 49 3.47 4.69 -4.49
N LEU A 50 3.76 3.75 -3.58
CA LEU A 50 5.12 3.29 -3.32
C LEU A 50 5.29 1.85 -3.79
N LYS A 51 6.38 1.58 -4.51
CA LYS A 51 6.90 0.22 -4.64
C LYS A 51 7.70 -0.09 -3.38
N VAL A 52 7.13 -0.95 -2.54
CA VAL A 52 7.73 -1.32 -1.25
C VAL A 52 9.02 -2.11 -1.48
N GLU A 53 10.10 -1.69 -0.83
CA GLU A 53 11.40 -2.38 -0.80
C GLU A 53 11.57 -3.18 0.49
N ALA A 54 11.10 -2.63 1.61
CA ALA A 54 11.02 -3.34 2.89
C ALA A 54 9.89 -2.78 3.75
N THR A 55 9.39 -3.62 4.65
CA THR A 55 8.42 -3.27 5.71
C THR A 55 8.88 -3.90 7.01
N SER A 56 8.50 -3.32 8.15
CA SER A 56 8.74 -3.93 9.46
C SER A 56 7.47 -4.62 9.98
N ILE A 57 7.64 -5.47 10.99
CA ILE A 57 6.55 -6.03 11.79
C ILE A 57 6.72 -5.49 13.21
N ASN A 58 5.67 -4.87 13.73
CA ASN A 58 5.62 -4.32 15.08
C ASN A 58 4.60 -5.09 15.94
N PRO A 59 4.67 -5.00 17.28
CA PRO A 59 3.67 -5.60 18.15
C PRO A 59 2.23 -5.11 17.91
N PHE A 60 2.09 -3.92 17.33
CA PHE A 60 0.79 -3.35 17.01
C PHE A 60 0.04 -4.17 15.94
N ASP A 61 0.75 -4.67 14.92
CA ASP A 61 0.17 -5.39 13.79
C ASP A 61 -0.56 -6.66 14.23
N TRP A 62 0.11 -7.52 15.01
CA TRP A 62 -0.51 -8.77 15.47
C TRP A 62 -1.52 -8.53 16.62
N LYS A 63 -1.41 -7.44 17.38
CA LYS A 63 -2.45 -7.06 18.36
C LYS A 63 -3.74 -6.64 17.68
N ILE A 64 -3.67 -5.94 16.55
CA ILE A 64 -4.84 -5.67 15.70
C ILE A 64 -5.43 -6.98 15.23
N GLN A 65 -4.61 -7.88 14.65
CA GLN A 65 -5.10 -9.18 14.19
C GLN A 65 -5.73 -10.00 15.32
N LYS A 66 -5.21 -9.96 16.55
CA LYS A 66 -5.82 -10.64 17.71
C LYS A 66 -7.13 -10.00 18.19
N GLY A 67 -7.58 -8.90 17.59
CA GLY A 67 -8.82 -8.21 17.95
C GLY A 67 -8.70 -7.29 19.17
N TYR A 68 -7.49 -6.98 19.64
CA TYR A 68 -7.31 -6.17 20.86
C TYR A 68 -7.79 -4.72 20.69
N LEU A 69 -7.94 -4.28 19.44
CA LEU A 69 -8.39 -2.94 19.08
C LEU A 69 -9.83 -2.92 18.55
N ARG A 70 -10.59 -4.01 18.72
CA ARG A 70 -12.01 -4.02 18.38
C ARG A 70 -12.79 -3.05 19.28
N PRO A 71 -13.80 -2.34 18.74
CA PRO A 71 -14.32 -2.41 17.36
C PRO A 71 -13.63 -1.43 16.39
N PHE A 72 -12.53 -0.78 16.78
CA PHE A 72 -11.90 0.31 16.00
C PHE A 72 -11.03 -0.19 14.85
N LEU A 73 -10.29 -1.29 15.03
CA LEU A 73 -9.41 -1.88 14.02
C LEU A 73 -9.49 -3.42 14.00
N PRO A 74 -9.26 -4.07 12.83
CA PRO A 74 -9.17 -3.43 11.51
C PRO A 74 -10.53 -2.86 11.08
N ARG A 75 -10.54 -1.82 10.24
CA ARG A 75 -11.78 -1.15 9.79
C ARG A 75 -12.66 -2.06 8.92
N LYS A 76 -12.03 -2.90 8.10
CA LYS A 76 -12.68 -3.86 7.21
C LYS A 76 -11.82 -5.12 7.07
N PHE A 77 -12.46 -6.23 6.71
CA PHE A 77 -11.80 -7.42 6.21
C PHE A 77 -12.01 -7.56 4.70
N PRO A 78 -11.08 -8.22 3.97
CA PRO A 78 -9.77 -8.64 4.46
C PRO A 78 -8.83 -7.46 4.74
N CYS A 79 -7.83 -7.66 5.61
CA CYS A 79 -6.86 -6.64 5.99
C CYS A 79 -5.43 -7.09 5.62
N ILE A 80 -4.68 -6.21 4.96
CA ILE A 80 -3.22 -6.33 4.79
C ILE A 80 -2.57 -5.62 5.98
N PRO A 81 -1.80 -6.33 6.84
CA PRO A 81 -1.12 -5.73 7.98
C PRO A 81 0.14 -4.96 7.57
N GLY A 82 0.70 -4.20 8.52
CA GLY A 82 1.92 -3.41 8.34
C GLY A 82 1.63 -1.92 8.19
N ALA A 83 2.42 -1.11 8.90
CA ALA A 83 2.35 0.34 8.83
C ALA A 83 3.66 0.98 8.37
N ASP A 84 4.81 0.48 8.82
CA ASP A 84 6.10 1.11 8.57
C ASP A 84 6.81 0.47 7.38
N LEU A 85 7.17 1.29 6.39
CA LEU A 85 7.81 0.80 5.17
C LEU A 85 8.84 1.78 4.61
N THR A 86 9.71 1.25 3.75
CA THR A 86 10.57 2.01 2.86
C THR A 86 10.34 1.56 1.42
N GLY A 87 10.50 2.48 0.48
CA GLY A 87 10.35 2.17 -0.92
C GLY A 87 10.56 3.35 -1.84
N GLU A 88 10.19 3.14 -3.10
CA GLU A 88 10.30 4.14 -4.16
C GLU A 88 8.93 4.67 -4.57
N VAL A 89 8.80 5.97 -4.73
CA VAL A 89 7.60 6.58 -5.31
C VAL A 89 7.50 6.18 -6.78
N ILE A 90 6.41 5.50 -7.16
CA ILE A 90 6.14 5.09 -8.55
C ILE A 90 4.99 5.86 -9.20
N LYS A 91 4.17 6.56 -8.41
CA LYS A 91 3.12 7.48 -8.89
C LYS A 91 2.76 8.44 -7.78
N ALA A 92 2.47 9.70 -8.13
CA ALA A 92 2.00 10.71 -7.19
C ALA A 92 0.62 11.21 -7.58
N GLY A 93 -0.23 11.49 -6.59
CA GLY A 93 -1.50 12.16 -6.78
C GLY A 93 -1.35 13.60 -7.32
N SER A 94 -2.39 14.12 -7.93
CA SER A 94 -2.39 15.43 -8.61
C SER A 94 -2.08 16.64 -7.70
N SER A 95 -2.27 16.49 -6.39
CA SER A 95 -2.04 17.54 -5.40
C SER A 95 -0.70 17.38 -4.65
N VAL A 96 0.04 16.30 -4.89
CA VAL A 96 1.36 16.06 -4.29
C VAL A 96 2.40 16.97 -4.95
N LYS A 97 3.10 17.78 -4.14
CA LYS A 97 4.15 18.71 -4.61
C LYS A 97 5.55 18.40 -4.10
N LYS A 98 5.66 17.61 -3.03
CA LYS A 98 6.92 17.38 -2.30
C LYS A 98 7.67 16.13 -2.75
N PHE A 99 6.99 15.22 -3.44
CA PHE A 99 7.52 13.93 -3.87
C PHE A 99 7.28 13.77 -5.38
N LYS A 100 8.21 13.09 -6.04
CA LYS A 100 8.13 12.73 -7.46
C LYS A 100 8.51 11.26 -7.66
N GLU A 101 8.15 10.71 -8.82
CA GLU A 101 8.57 9.36 -9.22
C GLU A 101 10.09 9.20 -9.10
N GLY A 102 10.52 8.06 -8.54
CA GLY A 102 11.93 7.74 -8.28
C GLY A 102 12.46 8.16 -6.91
N ASP A 103 11.72 8.96 -6.13
CA ASP A 103 12.15 9.33 -4.78
C ASP A 103 12.13 8.12 -3.85
N LYS A 104 13.21 7.93 -3.07
CA LYS A 104 13.29 6.93 -2.00
C LYS A 104 12.76 7.54 -0.71
N VAL A 105 11.81 6.86 -0.07
CA VAL A 105 11.10 7.36 1.11
C VAL A 105 10.96 6.31 2.19
N ILE A 106 10.89 6.79 3.44
CA ILE A 106 10.37 6.04 4.59
C ILE A 106 8.98 6.59 4.89
N ALA A 107 8.00 5.72 5.09
CA ALA A 107 6.61 6.10 5.31
C ALA A 107 5.96 5.26 6.42
N MET A 108 4.98 5.87 7.08
CA MET A 108 4.05 5.21 8.00
C MET A 108 2.65 5.28 7.37
N LEU A 109 2.08 4.12 7.04
CA LEU A 109 0.75 4.01 6.47
C LEU A 109 -0.33 4.33 7.50
N SER A 110 -1.38 4.98 7.03
CA SER A 110 -2.58 5.16 7.84
C SER A 110 -3.38 3.85 7.90
N HIS A 111 -3.80 3.46 9.09
CA HIS A 111 -4.70 2.33 9.32
C HIS A 111 -6.14 2.58 8.80
N ALA A 112 -6.39 3.75 8.20
CA ALA A 112 -7.63 4.05 7.47
C ALA A 112 -7.53 3.73 5.97
N VAL A 113 -6.33 3.43 5.45
CA VAL A 113 -6.16 3.09 4.03
C VAL A 113 -6.68 1.67 3.80
N SER A 114 -7.69 1.62 2.96
CA SER A 114 -8.35 0.42 2.51
C SER A 114 -7.89 0.19 1.09
N VAL A 115 -6.97 -0.76 0.87
CA VAL A 115 -6.77 -1.34 -0.47
C VAL A 115 -8.00 -2.11 -0.91
#